data_AF-A0A6H1ZIZ7-F1
#
_entry.id   AF-A0A6H1ZIZ7-F1
#
_cell.length_a   1.000
_cell.length_b   1.000
_cell.length_c   1.000
_cell.angle_alpha   90.00
_cell.angle_beta   90.00
_cell.angle_gamma   90.00
#
_symmetry.space_group_name_H-M   'P 1'
#
loop_
_entity.id
_entity.type
_entity.pdbx_description
1 polymer ?
#
loop_
_entity_poly.entity_id
_entity_poly.type
_entity_poly.pdbx_seq_one_letter_code
_entity_poly.pdbx_strand_id
1 'polypeptide(L)'
;MINYILAAMLIGLQAFDFWSTNKILSKGGMELNSLLRWIMRKIGVLPTLTITKVPLCILIGLAVVIYPSNQMLSIVLGLVNLYYIVILYKNNFRTLLING
;
A
#
# COMPACT_ATOMS: atom_id res chain seq x y z
N MET A 1 14.28 3.84 -16.85
CA MET A 1 12.93 4.46 -17.01
C MET A 1 11.81 3.60 -16.42
N ILE A 2 11.72 2.31 -16.73
CA ILE A 2 10.62 1.45 -16.24
C ILE A 2 10.53 1.37 -14.71
N ASN A 3 11.66 1.38 -14.00
CA ASN A 3 11.70 1.37 -12.53
C ASN A 3 11.00 2.59 -11.91
N TYR A 4 11.13 3.78 -12.52
CA TYR A 4 10.44 4.98 -12.06
C TYR A 4 8.92 4.86 -12.21
N ILE A 5 8.47 4.27 -13.32
CA ILE A 5 7.03 4.04 -13.58
C ILE A 5 6.49 3.04 -12.55
N LEU A 6 7.17 1.91 -12.35
CA LEU A 6 6.75 0.89 -11.40
C LEU A 6 6.74 1.40 -9.95
N ALA A 7 7.71 2.23 -9.57
CA ALA A 7 7.73 2.87 -8.26
C ALA A 7 6.61 3.90 -8.10
N ALA A 8 6.37 4.74 -9.11
CA ALA A 8 5.26 5.69 -9.08
C ALA A 8 3.90 4.99 -8.96
N MET A 9 3.70 3.89 -9.69
CA MET A 9 2.51 3.04 -9.55
C MET A 9 2.38 2.48 -8.14
N LEU A 10 3.48 1.96 -7.56
CA LEU A 10 3.42 1.40 -6.21
C LEU A 10 3.10 2.47 -5.16
N ILE A 11 3.71 3.66 -5.27
CA ILE A 11 3.42 4.80 -4.39
C ILE A 11 1.94 5.21 -4.52
N GLY A 12 1.41 5.25 -5.74
CA GLY A 12 0.00 5.49 -6.00
C GLY A 12 -0.91 4.43 -5.35
N LEU A 13 -0.55 3.15 -5.44
CA LEU A 13 -1.28 2.07 -4.77
C LEU A 13 -1.25 2.22 -3.24
N GLN A 14 -0.12 2.62 -2.64
CA GLN A 14 -0.03 2.85 -1.20
C GLN A 14 -0.94 4.00 -0.75
N ALA A 15 -0.99 5.09 -1.54
CA ALA A 15 -1.86 6.23 -1.30
C ALA A 15 -3.34 5.85 -1.43
N PHE A 16 -3.69 5.08 -2.46
CA PHE A 16 -5.06 4.60 -2.64
C PHE A 16 -5.46 3.65 -1.50
N ASP A 17 -4.57 2.76 -1.08
CA ASP A 17 -4.80 1.87 0.06
C ASP A 17 -4.99 2.68 1.36
N PHE A 18 -4.28 3.80 1.54
CA PHE A 18 -4.45 4.68 2.69
C PHE A 18 -5.83 5.33 2.69
N TRP A 19 -6.25 5.82 1.53
CA TRP A 19 -7.57 6.41 1.35
C TRP A 19 -8.69 5.39 1.57
N SER A 20 -8.58 4.18 0.99
CA SER A 20 -9.60 3.14 1.15
C SER A 20 -9.69 2.64 2.59
N THR A 21 -8.57 2.44 3.29
CA THR A 21 -8.57 2.05 4.70
C THR A 21 -9.26 3.12 5.56
N ASN A 22 -8.91 4.41 5.38
CA ASN A 22 -9.58 5.49 6.12
C ASN A 22 -11.09 5.54 5.84
N LYS A 23 -11.51 5.34 4.58
CA LYS A 23 -12.92 5.36 4.20
C LYS A 23 -13.70 4.16 4.75
N ILE A 24 -13.09 2.98 4.81
CA ILE A 24 -13.71 1.77 5.39
C ILE A 24 -13.85 1.94 6.90
N LEU A 25 -12.79 2.41 7.56
CA LEU A 25 -12.79 2.64 9.01
C LEU A 25 -13.77 3.75 9.41
N SER A 26 -13.91 4.82 8.62
CA SER A 26 -14.89 5.88 8.90
C SER A 26 -16.34 5.42 8.78
N LYS A 27 -16.61 4.35 8.01
CA LYS A 27 -17.94 3.74 7.87
C LYS A 27 -18.22 2.67 8.95
N GLY A 28 -17.36 2.52 9.96
CA GLY A 28 -17.50 1.49 10.99
C GLY A 28 -17.01 0.09 10.56
N GLY A 29 -16.34 -0.01 9.40
CA GLY A 29 -15.67 -1.24 8.98
C GLY A 29 -14.47 -1.57 9.87
N MET A 30 -14.03 -2.83 9.83
CA MET A 30 -12.84 -3.27 10.56
C MET A 30 -11.76 -3.79 9.62
N GLU A 31 -10.51 -3.46 9.92
CA GLU A 31 -9.35 -3.93 9.15
C GLU A 31 -9.25 -5.45 9.21
N LEU A 32 -9.28 -6.14 8.07
CA LEU A 32 -9.27 -7.61 8.01
C LEU A 32 -7.96 -8.23 8.53
N ASN A 33 -6.86 -7.49 8.45
CA ASN A 33 -5.57 -7.93 8.96
C ASN A 33 -5.51 -7.76 10.48
N SER A 34 -5.50 -8.87 11.22
CA SER A 34 -5.53 -8.90 12.69
C SER A 34 -4.32 -8.21 13.32
N LEU A 35 -3.13 -8.34 12.72
CA LEU A 35 -1.92 -7.65 13.18
C LEU A 35 -2.06 -6.14 12.98
N LEU A 36 -2.47 -5.72 11.79
CA LEU A 36 -2.63 -4.31 11.47
C LEU A 36 -3.71 -3.67 12.36
N ARG A 37 -4.82 -4.37 12.58
CA ARG A 37 -5.89 -3.98 13.50
C ARG A 37 -5.38 -3.82 14.94
N TRP A 38 -4.53 -4.72 15.41
CA TRP A 38 -3.95 -4.64 16.75
C TRP A 38 -3.07 -3.40 16.91
N ILE A 39 -2.24 -3.09 15.91
CA ILE A 39 -1.39 -1.90 15.90
C ILE A 39 -2.26 -0.62 15.83
N MET A 40 -3.25 -0.58 14.94
CA MET A 40 -4.19 0.54 14.81
C MET A 40 -4.93 0.84 16.12
N ARG A 41 -5.29 -0.18 16.91
CA ARG A 41 -5.89 0.02 18.24
C ARG A 41 -4.92 0.60 19.26
N LYS A 42 -3.62 0.32 19.14
CA LYS A 42 -2.62 0.79 20.10
C LYS A 42 -2.14 2.21 19.83
N ILE A 43 -1.88 2.55 18.58
CA ILE A 43 -1.25 3.83 18.21
C ILE A 43 -2.14 4.70 17.31
N GLY A 44 -3.35 4.24 16.97
CA GLY A 44 -4.25 4.94 16.08
C GLY A 44 -4.07 4.56 14.61
N VAL A 45 -5.11 4.82 13.82
CA VAL A 45 -5.18 4.48 12.39
C VAL A 45 -4.15 5.27 11.57
N LEU A 46 -4.17 6.59 11.71
CA LEU A 46 -3.28 7.52 11.01
C LEU A 46 -1.80 7.21 11.30
N PRO A 47 -1.34 7.08 12.56
CA PRO A 47 0.06 6.76 12.85
C PRO A 47 0.47 5.39 12.31
N THR A 48 -0.38 4.37 12.40
CA THR A 48 -0.09 3.03 11.87
C THR A 48 0.11 3.06 10.36
N LEU A 49 -0.80 3.73 9.64
CA LEU A 49 -0.72 3.84 8.20
C LEU A 49 0.51 4.63 7.74
N THR A 50 0.88 5.70 8.47
CA THR A 50 2.08 6.47 8.16
C THR A 50 3.35 5.68 8.39
N ILE A 51 3.49 5.01 9.55
CA ILE A 51 4.70 4.25 9.90
C ILE A 51 4.90 3.04 8.98
N THR A 52 3.82 2.43 8.50
CA THR A 52 3.94 1.28 7.60
C THR A 52 4.22 1.67 6.15
N LYS A 53 3.68 2.81 5.68
CA LYS A 53 3.74 3.18 4.26
C LYS A 53 4.87 4.14 3.92
N VAL A 54 5.16 5.11 4.78
CA VAL A 54 6.18 6.14 4.49
C VAL A 54 7.59 5.54 4.36
N PRO A 55 8.07 4.66 5.26
CA PRO A 55 9.38 4.05 5.12
C PRO A 55 9.48 3.19 3.85
N LEU A 56 8.41 2.47 3.50
CA LEU A 56 8.37 1.66 2.29
C LEU A 56 8.52 2.54 1.04
N CYS A 57 7.76 3.64 0.94
CA CYS A 57 7.87 4.59 -0.17
C CYS A 57 9.26 5.22 -0.27
N ILE A 58 9.87 5.58 0.87
CA ILE A 58 11.24 6.13 0.92
C ILE A 58 12.25 5.10 0.42
N LEU A 59 12.19 3.86 0.93
CA LEU A 59 13.11 2.79 0.52
C LEU A 59 13.01 2.49 -0.97
N ILE A 60 11.81 2.47 -1.53
CA ILE A 60 11.59 2.26 -2.97
C ILE A 60 12.13 3.45 -3.77
N GLY A 61 11.85 4.68 -3.33
CA GLY A 61 12.39 5.89 -3.97
C GLY A 61 13.92 5.86 -4.01
N LEU A 62 14.57 5.55 -2.89
CA LEU A 62 16.01 5.41 -2.80
C LEU A 62 16.54 4.27 -3.69
N ALA A 63 15.90 3.10 -3.68
CA ALA A 63 16.31 1.96 -4.48
C ALA A 63 16.29 2.29 -5.99
N VAL A 64 15.29 3.02 -6.46
CA VAL A 64 15.19 3.44 -7.86
C VAL A 64 16.21 4.51 -8.23
N VAL A 65 16.56 5.42 -7.31
CA VAL A 65 17.61 6.43 -7.53
C VAL A 65 19.00 5.79 -7.59
N ILE A 66 19.29 4.83 -6.71
CA ILE A 66 20.59 4.15 -6.64
C ILE A 66 20.76 3.14 -7.77
N TYR A 67 19.70 2.40 -8.13
CA TYR A 67 19.74 1.32 -9.12
C TYR A 67 18.73 1.52 -10.26
N PRO A 68 18.83 2.62 -11.04
CA PRO A 68 17.78 3.03 -11.98
C PRO A 68 17.53 2.05 -13.13
N SER A 69 18.53 1.25 -13.50
CA SER A 69 18.49 0.32 -14.64
C SER A 69 18.61 -1.16 -14.24
N ASN A 70 18.51 -1.49 -12.95
CA ASN A 70 18.61 -2.87 -12.49
C ASN A 70 17.34 -3.66 -12.84
N GLN A 71 17.50 -4.76 -13.59
CA GLN A 71 16.40 -5.62 -14.03
C GLN A 71 15.74 -6.38 -12.87
N MET A 72 16.51 -6.82 -11.88
CA MET A 72 15.99 -7.51 -10.71
C MET A 72 15.07 -6.59 -9.89
N LEU A 73 15.43 -5.31 -9.78
CA LEU A 73 14.57 -4.30 -9.16
C LEU A 73 13.24 -4.14 -9.92
N SER A 74 13.26 -4.14 -11.25
CA SER A 74 12.05 -4.07 -12.08
C SER A 74 11.12 -5.26 -11.84
N ILE A 75 11.67 -6.47 -11.77
CA ILE A 75 10.91 -7.70 -11.53
C ILE A 75 10.27 -7.66 -10.14
N VAL A 76 11.04 -7.30 -9.11
CA VAL A 76 10.54 -7.19 -7.74
C VAL A 76 9.44 -6.14 -7.66
N LEU A 77 9.64 -4.94 -8.20
CA LEU A 77 8.62 -3.88 -8.21
C LEU A 77 7.35 -4.31 -8.97
N GLY A 78 7.50 -5.03 -10.09
CA GLY A 78 6.37 -5.57 -10.84
C GLY A 78 5.55 -6.58 -10.04
N LEU A 79 6.22 -7.53 -9.39
CA LEU A 79 5.58 -8.53 -8.54
C LEU A 79 4.87 -7.90 -7.34
N VAL A 80 5.52 -6.93 -6.68
CA VAL A 80 4.93 -6.23 -5.53
C VAL A 80 3.72 -5.39 -5.97
N ASN A 81 3.77 -4.72 -7.13
CA ASN A 81 2.61 -4.04 -7.69
C ASN A 81 1.44 -5.00 -7.92
N LEU A 82 1.69 -6.15 -8.58
CA LEU A 82 0.65 -7.16 -8.82
C LEU A 82 0.04 -7.67 -7.51
N TYR A 83 0.87 -7.98 -6.52
CA TYR A 83 0.42 -8.41 -5.20
C TYR A 83 -0.47 -7.36 -4.54
N TYR A 84 -0.05 -6.09 -4.55
CA TYR A 84 -0.85 -5.01 -3.97
C TYR A 84 -2.16 -4.80 -4.73
N ILE A 85 -2.17 -4.84 -6.06
CA ILE A 85 -3.40 -4.74 -6.87
C ILE A 85 -4.39 -5.85 -6.49
N VAL A 86 -3.91 -7.10 -6.38
CA VAL A 86 -4.76 -8.24 -5.99
C VAL A 86 -5.33 -8.05 -4.58
N ILE A 87 -4.52 -7.58 -3.64
CA ILE A 87 -4.97 -7.28 -2.27
C ILE A 87 -6.00 -6.15 -2.27
N LEU A 88 -5.72 -5.06 -2.97
CA LEU A 88 -6.60 -3.90 -3.04
C LEU A 88 -7.96 -4.28 -3.64
N TYR A 89 -7.95 -5.10 -4.69
CA TYR A 89 -9.16 -5.62 -5.30
C TYR A 89 -9.95 -6.53 -4.35
N LYS A 90 -9.28 -7.51 -3.71
CA LYS A 90 -9.94 -8.48 -2.82
C LYS A 90 -10.46 -7.85 -1.53
N ASN A 91 -9.68 -6.97 -0.89
CA ASN A 91 -9.95 -6.50 0.46
C ASN A 91 -10.66 -5.15 0.50
N ASN A 92 -10.30 -4.22 -0.38
CA ASN A 92 -10.83 -2.85 -0.30
C ASN A 92 -11.98 -2.65 -1.30
N PHE A 93 -11.85 -3.09 -2.55
CA PHE A 93 -12.87 -2.86 -3.56
C PHE A 93 -14.14 -3.68 -3.30
N ARG A 94 -13.99 -4.96 -2.93
CA ARG A 94 -15.14 -5.81 -2.55
C ARG A 94 -15.88 -5.26 -1.32
N THR A 95 -15.15 -4.78 -0.32
CA THR A 95 -15.75 -4.24 0.91
C THR A 95 -16.40 -2.87 0.67
N LEU A 96 -15.82 -2.04 -0.20
CA LEU A 96 -16.40 -0.77 -0.63
C LEU A 96 -17.64 -0.93 -1.49
N LEU A 97 -17.77 -2.00 -2.29
CA LEU A 97 -18.97 -2.28 -3.08
C LEU A 97 -20.12 -2.88 -2.26
N ILE A 98 -19.82 -3.63 -1.20
CA ILE A 98 -20.83 -4.27 -0.34
C ILE A 98 -21.39 -3.28 0.71
N ASN A 99 -20.54 -2.36 1.22
CA ASN A 99 -20.92 -1.34 2.21
C ASN A 99 -21.01 0.09 1.61
N GLY A 100 -21.02 0.18 0.28
CA GLY A 100 -21.04 1.40 -0.53
C GLY A 100 -22.43 1.97 -0.62
#